data_AF-A0A939ZAM7-F1
#
_entry.id   AF-A0A939ZAM7-F1
#
_cell.length_a   1.000
_cell.length_b   1.000
_cell.length_c   1.000
_cell.angle_alpha   90.00
_cell.angle_beta   90.00
_cell.angle_gamma   90.00
#
_symmetry.space_group_name_H-M   'P 1'
#
loop_
_entity.id
_entity.type
_entity.pdbx_description
1 polymer ?
#
loop_
_entity_poly.entity_id
_entity_poly.type
_entity_poly.pdbx_seq_one_letter_code
_entity_poly.pdbx_strand_id
1 'polypeptide(L)'
;MESDKIRLRRYEDDLYVSGTGAIVMGIWAVTKTIMELFFVYTDIFKYDNADPSVTTAEYIISYILLGLILVLILWFHYYAGINAVRAAKGRKYKKGYFAMTVFLLVMTILSLASYADDGDSNSDTTAASFLVDLTTIYIFVMIIISSVRIRKLKSTQQVRE
;
A
#
# COMPACT_ATOMS: atom_id res chain seq x y z
N MET A 1 -1.73 -32.90 -14.82
CA MET A 1 -2.23 -32.84 -13.42
C MET A 1 -1.15 -32.37 -12.45
N GLU A 2 0.04 -32.97 -12.44
CA GLU A 2 1.12 -32.60 -11.52
C GLU A 2 1.63 -31.15 -11.74
N SER A 3 1.77 -30.75 -13.01
CA SER A 3 2.14 -29.37 -13.39
C SER A 3 1.15 -28.30 -12.89
N ASP A 4 -0.16 -28.58 -12.92
CA ASP A 4 -1.18 -27.61 -12.49
C ASP A 4 -1.20 -27.44 -10.97
N LYS A 5 -0.97 -28.53 -10.21
CA LYS A 5 -0.82 -28.49 -8.75
C LYS A 5 0.43 -27.71 -8.34
N ILE A 6 1.56 -27.95 -9.02
CA ILE A 6 2.81 -27.20 -8.78
C ILE A 6 2.61 -25.71 -9.07
N ARG A 7 1.97 -25.37 -10.20
CA ARG A 7 1.66 -23.98 -10.56
C ARG A 7 0.75 -23.30 -9.55
N LEU A 8 -0.30 -23.99 -9.08
CA LEU A 8 -1.20 -23.45 -8.08
C LEU A 8 -0.45 -23.10 -6.79
N ARG A 9 0.37 -24.03 -6.28
CA ARG A 9 1.18 -23.82 -5.08
C ARG A 9 2.10 -22.61 -5.23
N ARG A 10 2.78 -22.48 -6.38
CA ARG A 10 3.63 -21.32 -6.67
C ARG A 10 2.88 -20.01 -6.58
N TYR A 11 1.70 -19.90 -7.20
CA TYR A 11 0.92 -18.66 -7.11
C TYR A 11 0.38 -18.39 -5.71
N GLU A 12 0.05 -19.43 -4.93
CA GLU A 12 -0.32 -19.27 -3.52
C GLU A 12 0.85 -18.76 -2.68
N ASP A 13 2.06 -19.27 -2.90
CA ASP A 13 3.28 -18.79 -2.25
C ASP A 13 3.59 -17.33 -2.65
N ASP A 14 3.51 -17.01 -3.94
CA ASP A 14 3.70 -15.65 -4.45
C ASP A 14 2.67 -14.67 -3.85
N LEU A 15 1.40 -15.08 -3.74
CA LEU A 15 0.33 -14.29 -3.12
C LEU A 15 0.55 -14.11 -1.61
N TYR A 16 1.06 -15.13 -0.93
CA TYR A 16 1.39 -15.06 0.50
C TYR A 16 2.51 -14.06 0.78
N VAL A 17 3.60 -14.16 0.02
CA VAL A 17 4.77 -13.27 0.16
C VAL A 17 4.36 -11.84 -0.19
N SER A 18 3.68 -11.64 -1.31
CA SER A 18 3.24 -10.31 -1.74
C SER A 18 2.20 -9.73 -0.79
N GLY A 19 1.27 -10.53 -0.27
CA GLY A 19 0.31 -10.10 0.74
C GLY A 19 0.97 -9.65 2.04
N THR A 20 2.04 -10.32 2.47
CA THR A 20 2.86 -9.88 3.61
C THR A 20 3.61 -8.60 3.28
N GLY A 21 4.20 -8.52 2.09
CA GLY A 21 4.86 -7.32 1.57
C GLY A 21 3.94 -6.10 1.57
N ALA A 22 2.68 -6.25 1.17
CA ALA A 22 1.70 -5.15 1.19
C ALA A 22 1.48 -4.57 2.59
N ILE A 23 1.56 -5.38 3.64
CA ILE A 23 1.45 -4.90 5.03
C ILE A 23 2.68 -4.06 5.39
N VAL A 24 3.88 -4.53 5.04
CA VAL A 24 5.13 -3.81 5.24
C VAL A 24 5.12 -2.48 4.48
N MET A 25 4.61 -2.48 3.24
CA MET A 25 4.48 -1.25 2.44
C MET A 25 3.47 -0.26 3.04
N GLY A 26 2.48 -0.73 3.81
CA GLY A 26 1.62 0.16 4.59
C GLY A 26 2.35 0.91 5.70
N ILE A 27 3.29 0.23 6.38
CA ILE A 27 4.16 0.85 7.40
C ILE A 27 5.10 1.85 6.73
N TRP A 28 5.66 1.49 5.57
CA TRP A 28 6.47 2.39 4.77
C TRP A 28 5.70 3.65 4.37
N ALA A 29 4.48 3.52 3.82
CA ALA A 29 3.65 4.64 3.41
C ALA A 29 3.41 5.63 4.58
N VAL A 30 3.09 5.12 5.77
CA VAL A 30 2.94 5.96 6.98
C VAL A 30 4.25 6.65 7.34
N THR A 31 5.38 5.92 7.28
CA THR A 31 6.71 6.46 7.59
C THR A 31 7.07 7.59 6.63
N LYS A 32 6.86 7.38 5.33
CA LYS A 32 7.08 8.38 4.28
C LYS A 32 6.24 9.63 4.52
N THR A 33 4.94 9.50 4.78
CA THR A 33 4.06 10.64 5.06
C THR A 33 4.51 11.41 6.30
N ILE A 34 4.93 10.71 7.36
CA ILE A 34 5.50 11.36 8.55
C ILE A 34 6.77 12.13 8.18
N MET A 35 7.68 11.52 7.40
CA MET A 35 8.91 12.19 6.97
C MET A 35 8.61 13.45 6.14
N GLU A 36 7.76 13.36 5.12
CA GLU A 36 7.36 14.51 4.32
C GLU A 36 6.79 15.64 5.19
N LEU A 37 5.95 15.29 6.15
CA LEU A 37 5.31 16.23 7.04
C LEU A 37 6.31 16.96 7.96
N PHE A 38 7.27 16.23 8.55
CA PHE A 38 8.26 16.80 9.45
C PHE A 38 9.45 17.47 8.75
N PHE A 39 9.84 17.02 7.55
CA PHE A 39 11.03 17.52 6.86
C PHE A 39 10.73 18.52 5.74
N VAL A 40 9.60 18.38 5.03
CA VAL A 40 9.24 19.25 3.90
C VAL A 40 8.31 20.37 4.36
N TYR A 41 7.36 20.05 5.24
CA TYR A 41 6.32 20.99 5.67
C TYR A 41 6.58 21.59 7.05
N THR A 42 7.85 21.83 7.40
CA THR A 42 8.23 22.41 8.71
C THR A 42 7.51 23.72 9.03
N ASP A 43 7.10 24.49 8.01
CA ASP A 43 6.41 25.77 8.18
C ASP A 43 4.92 25.62 8.56
N ILE A 44 4.28 24.48 8.25
CA ILE A 44 2.91 24.18 8.71
C ILE A 44 2.87 24.03 10.24
N PHE A 45 4.01 23.71 10.86
CA PHE A 45 4.12 23.40 12.29
C PHE A 45 4.79 24.50 13.12
N LYS A 46 5.22 25.61 12.51
CA LYS A 46 5.79 26.75 13.24
C LYS A 46 4.66 27.60 13.84
N TYR A 47 4.36 27.34 15.10
CA TYR A 47 3.41 28.09 15.92
C TYR A 47 3.75 29.60 16.00
N ASP A 48 5.03 29.96 15.84
CA ASP A 48 5.52 31.35 15.94
C ASP A 48 5.15 32.25 14.74
N ASN A 49 4.77 31.68 13.59
CA ASN A 49 4.32 32.43 12.41
C ASN A 49 2.81 32.27 12.14
N ALA A 50 2.08 31.73 13.12
CA ALA A 50 0.64 31.55 12.98
C ALA A 50 -0.02 32.92 12.78
N ASP A 51 -0.77 33.04 11.68
CA ASP A 51 -1.76 34.10 11.54
C ASP A 51 -2.59 34.11 12.84
N PRO A 52 -2.69 35.24 13.56
CA PRO A 52 -3.45 35.32 14.81
C PRO A 52 -4.94 34.95 14.65
N SER A 53 -5.41 34.77 13.41
CA SER A 53 -6.72 34.21 13.08
C SER A 53 -6.86 32.70 13.36
N VAL A 54 -5.77 31.93 13.41
CA VAL A 54 -5.83 30.47 13.62
C VAL A 54 -5.75 30.13 15.10
N THR A 55 -6.81 29.51 15.60
CA THR A 55 -6.96 29.12 17.00
C THR A 55 -6.20 27.82 17.31
N THR A 56 -5.77 27.64 18.57
CA THR A 56 -5.19 26.38 19.04
C THR A 56 -6.08 25.16 18.76
N ALA A 57 -7.42 25.36 18.72
CA ALA A 57 -8.37 24.31 18.40
C ALA A 57 -8.25 23.80 16.96
N GLU A 58 -8.01 24.68 15.98
CA GLU A 58 -7.87 24.31 14.57
C GLU A 58 -6.62 23.46 14.32
N TYR A 59 -5.52 23.77 15.01
CA TYR A 59 -4.31 22.95 14.98
C TYR A 59 -4.57 21.54 15.53
N ILE A 60 -5.22 21.43 16.70
CA ILE A 60 -5.55 20.14 17.31
C ILE A 60 -6.44 19.31 16.37
N ILE A 61 -7.45 19.92 15.75
CA ILE A 61 -8.33 19.25 14.79
C ILE A 61 -7.52 18.73 13.59
N SER A 62 -6.59 19.54 13.07
CA SER A 62 -5.74 19.17 11.94
C SER A 62 -4.86 17.94 12.26
N TYR A 63 -4.26 17.87 13.46
CA TYR A 63 -3.49 16.70 13.89
C TYR A 63 -4.35 15.45 14.06
N ILE A 64 -5.57 15.57 14.59
CA ILE A 64 -6.49 14.45 14.71
C ILE A 64 -6.86 13.93 13.32
N LEU A 65 -7.18 14.81 12.38
CA LEU A 65 -7.50 14.44 11.01
C LEU A 65 -6.32 13.75 10.32
N LEU A 66 -5.10 14.27 10.48
CA LEU A 66 -3.89 13.64 9.97
C LEU A 66 -3.70 12.23 10.56
N GLY A 67 -3.83 12.09 11.88
CA GLY A 67 -3.73 10.79 12.56
C GLY A 67 -4.75 9.79 12.03
N LEU A 68 -5.98 10.22 11.79
CA LEU A 68 -7.03 9.39 11.17
C LEU A 68 -6.65 8.97 9.75
N ILE A 69 -6.10 9.87 8.94
CA ILE A 69 -5.64 9.55 7.58
C ILE A 69 -4.52 8.50 7.62
N LEU A 70 -3.53 8.65 8.50
CA LEU A 70 -2.44 7.67 8.63
C LEU A 70 -2.96 6.29 9.06
N VAL A 71 -3.90 6.24 10.02
CA VAL A 71 -4.56 5.00 10.44
C VAL A 71 -5.34 4.38 9.28
N LEU A 72 -6.03 5.18 8.47
CA LEU A 72 -6.76 4.70 7.29
C LEU A 72 -5.81 4.13 6.23
N ILE A 73 -4.70 4.81 5.94
CA ILE A 73 -3.67 4.32 5.00
C ILE A 73 -3.16 2.94 5.44
N LEU A 74 -2.79 2.82 6.72
CA LEU A 74 -2.31 1.55 7.27
C LEU A 74 -3.40 0.48 7.25
N TRP A 75 -4.64 0.85 7.57
CA TRP A 75 -5.78 -0.06 7.54
C TRP A 75 -6.06 -0.59 6.14
N PHE A 76 -5.99 0.24 5.09
CA PHE A 76 -6.19 -0.20 3.71
C PHE A 76 -5.12 -1.20 3.28
N HIS A 77 -3.85 -0.92 3.56
CA HIS A 77 -2.73 -1.82 3.28
C HIS A 77 -2.85 -3.14 4.05
N TYR A 78 -3.14 -3.05 5.34
CA TYR A 78 -3.36 -4.21 6.19
C TYR A 78 -4.54 -5.05 5.69
N TYR A 79 -5.66 -4.42 5.34
CA TYR A 79 -6.85 -5.09 4.81
C TYR A 79 -6.55 -5.83 3.50
N ALA A 80 -5.86 -5.19 2.56
CA ALA A 80 -5.46 -5.81 1.30
C ALA A 80 -4.52 -7.00 1.56
N GLY A 81 -3.46 -6.78 2.33
CA GLY A 81 -2.41 -7.77 2.61
C GLY A 81 -2.90 -8.97 3.40
N ILE A 82 -3.64 -8.77 4.50
CA ILE A 82 -4.11 -9.89 5.35
C ILE A 82 -5.11 -10.78 4.61
N ASN A 83 -5.95 -10.21 3.76
CA ASN A 83 -6.90 -10.99 2.97
C ASN A 83 -6.22 -11.71 1.81
N ALA A 84 -5.17 -11.14 1.20
CA ALA A 84 -4.31 -11.85 0.25
C ALA A 84 -3.62 -13.05 0.90
N VAL A 85 -3.04 -12.87 2.09
CA VAL A 85 -2.44 -13.95 2.89
C VAL A 85 -3.46 -15.04 3.24
N ARG A 86 -4.67 -14.66 3.63
CA ARG A 86 -5.75 -15.62 3.91
C ARG A 86 -6.18 -16.38 2.65
N ALA A 87 -6.27 -15.69 1.51
CA ALA A 87 -6.61 -16.29 0.22
C ALA A 87 -5.56 -17.31 -0.24
N ALA A 88 -4.26 -16.99 -0.09
CA ALA A 88 -3.17 -17.90 -0.36
C ALA A 88 -3.25 -19.19 0.47
N LYS A 89 -3.62 -19.08 1.75
CA LYS A 89 -3.76 -20.23 2.67
C LYS A 89 -5.09 -20.98 2.54
N GLY A 90 -5.95 -20.62 1.58
CA GLY A 90 -7.30 -21.20 1.45
C GLY A 90 -8.23 -20.92 2.64
N ARG A 91 -7.94 -19.91 3.47
CA ARG A 91 -8.77 -19.51 4.62
C ARG A 91 -9.89 -18.57 4.18
N LYS A 92 -10.88 -18.31 5.05
CA LYS A 92 -11.94 -17.32 4.76
C LYS A 92 -11.33 -15.92 4.55
N TYR A 93 -11.57 -15.31 3.39
CA TYR A 93 -11.13 -13.96 3.02
C TYR A 93 -12.27 -13.14 2.43
N LYS A 94 -12.16 -11.81 2.48
CA LYS A 94 -13.13 -10.89 1.90
C LYS A 94 -12.73 -10.50 0.48
N LYS A 95 -13.56 -10.79 -0.53
CA LYS A 95 -13.27 -10.52 -1.96
C LYS A 95 -12.93 -9.06 -2.27
N GLY A 96 -13.39 -8.11 -1.46
CA GLY A 96 -13.08 -6.68 -1.59
C GLY A 96 -11.59 -6.35 -1.50
N TYR A 97 -10.73 -7.25 -1.00
CA TYR A 97 -9.28 -7.02 -0.99
C TYR A 97 -8.68 -6.83 -2.38
N PHE A 98 -9.26 -7.47 -3.40
CA PHE A 98 -8.80 -7.31 -4.78
C PHE A 98 -9.05 -5.88 -5.27
N ALA A 99 -10.27 -5.37 -5.08
CA ALA A 99 -10.60 -3.98 -5.42
C ALA A 99 -9.75 -2.98 -4.62
N MET A 100 -9.52 -3.25 -3.33
CA MET A 100 -8.64 -2.44 -2.49
C MET A 100 -7.20 -2.44 -3.02
N THR A 101 -6.67 -3.59 -3.46
CA THR A 101 -5.32 -3.69 -4.02
C THR A 101 -5.20 -2.88 -5.30
N VAL A 102 -6.20 -2.94 -6.19
CA VAL A 102 -6.25 -2.12 -7.41
C VAL A 102 -6.30 -0.63 -7.08
N PHE A 103 -7.11 -0.23 -6.10
CA PHE A 103 -7.19 1.14 -5.63
C PHE A 103 -5.83 1.63 -5.09
N LEU A 104 -5.18 0.85 -4.23
CA LEU A 104 -3.85 1.17 -3.69
C LEU A 104 -2.81 1.27 -4.80
N LEU A 105 -2.81 0.36 -5.78
CA LEU A 105 -1.93 0.41 -6.94
C LEU A 105 -2.08 1.72 -7.72
N VAL A 106 -3.32 2.14 -8.01
CA VAL A 106 -3.58 3.40 -8.71
C VAL A 106 -3.08 4.58 -7.89
N MET A 107 -3.33 4.59 -6.58
CA MET A 107 -2.86 5.66 -5.69
C MET A 107 -1.33 5.74 -5.65
N THR A 108 -0.63 4.60 -5.57
CA THR A 108 0.84 4.56 -5.60
C THR A 108 1.40 5.02 -6.95
N ILE A 109 0.75 4.70 -8.07
CA ILE A 109 1.17 5.20 -9.39
C ILE A 109 0.97 6.72 -9.47
N LEU A 110 -0.17 7.23 -9.00
CA LEU A 110 -0.43 8.67 -8.99
C LEU A 110 0.56 9.42 -8.10
N SER A 111 0.96 8.84 -6.96
CA SER A 111 1.99 9.43 -6.11
C SER A 111 3.36 9.45 -6.75
N LEU A 112 3.62 8.70 -7.83
CA LEU A 112 4.90 8.82 -8.53
C LEU A 112 5.07 10.19 -9.21
N ALA A 113 3.97 10.88 -9.53
CA ALA A 113 4.02 12.20 -10.14
C ALA A 113 4.67 13.24 -9.21
N SER A 114 4.56 13.08 -7.88
CA SER A 114 5.16 14.03 -6.94
C SER A 114 6.70 14.05 -7.01
N TYR A 115 7.32 12.96 -7.44
CA TYR A 115 8.78 12.92 -7.62
C TYR A 115 9.27 13.74 -8.82
N ALA A 116 8.39 14.05 -9.79
CA ALA A 116 8.76 14.87 -10.95
C ALA A 116 8.86 16.36 -10.61
N ASP A 117 8.11 16.82 -9.60
CA ASP A 117 8.10 18.21 -9.15
C ASP A 117 9.31 18.56 -8.26
N ASP A 118 10.01 17.55 -7.70
CA ASP A 118 11.18 17.71 -6.82
C ASP A 118 12.50 18.04 -7.56
N GLY A 119 12.41 18.54 -8.79
CA GLY A 119 13.46 18.60 -9.83
C GLY A 119 14.79 19.30 -9.53
N ASP A 120 15.03 19.76 -8.30
CA ASP A 120 16.30 20.37 -7.88
C ASP A 120 16.89 19.78 -6.57
N SER A 121 16.21 18.83 -5.93
CA SER A 121 16.68 18.21 -4.67
C SER A 121 17.12 16.76 -4.88
N ASN A 122 18.37 16.57 -5.33
CA ASN A 122 19.06 15.28 -5.29
C ASN A 122 19.33 14.85 -3.84
N SER A 123 18.28 14.54 -3.09
CA SER A 123 18.41 13.88 -1.79
C SER A 123 18.38 12.37 -2.01
N ASP A 124 19.36 11.65 -1.45
CA ASP A 124 19.39 10.18 -1.45
C ASP A 124 18.06 9.58 -0.92
N THR A 125 17.37 10.32 -0.05
CA THR A 125 16.05 10.00 0.50
C THR A 125 14.96 9.93 -0.58
N THR A 126 14.96 10.86 -1.54
CA THR A 126 13.98 10.90 -2.64
C THR A 126 14.15 9.68 -3.55
N ALA A 127 15.39 9.37 -3.93
CA ALA A 127 15.71 8.19 -4.73
C ALA A 127 15.37 6.88 -4.02
N ALA A 128 15.68 6.77 -2.72
CA ALA A 128 15.30 5.62 -1.91
C ALA A 128 13.78 5.46 -1.85
N SER A 129 13.04 6.55 -1.65
CA SER A 129 11.58 6.52 -1.57
C SER A 129 10.93 6.10 -2.88
N PHE A 130 11.45 6.58 -4.01
CA PHE A 130 11.00 6.19 -5.34
C PHE A 130 11.19 4.67 -5.58
N LEU A 131 12.33 4.09 -5.18
CA LEU A 131 12.58 2.66 -5.31
C LEU A 131 11.63 1.81 -4.46
N VAL A 132 11.28 2.27 -3.25
CA VAL A 132 10.31 1.57 -2.40
C VAL A 132 8.90 1.66 -3.00
N ASP A 133 8.52 2.79 -3.61
CA ASP A 133 7.23 2.92 -4.29
C ASP A 133 7.15 2.03 -5.54
N LEU A 134 8.22 1.90 -6.32
CA LEU A 134 8.29 0.92 -7.41
C LEU A 134 8.15 -0.52 -6.90
N THR A 135 8.77 -0.84 -5.77
CA THR A 135 8.64 -2.16 -5.13
C THR A 135 7.21 -2.40 -4.65
N THR A 136 6.55 -1.35 -4.14
CA THR A 136 5.15 -1.39 -3.72
C THR A 136 4.22 -1.66 -4.91
N ILE A 137 4.45 -1.00 -6.04
CA ILE A 137 3.73 -1.26 -7.30
C ILE A 137 3.91 -2.72 -7.72
N TYR A 138 5.14 -3.23 -7.73
CA TYR A 138 5.43 -4.62 -8.07
C TYR A 138 4.66 -5.59 -7.16
N ILE A 139 4.65 -5.35 -5.85
CA ILE A 139 3.91 -6.17 -4.88
C ILE A 139 2.41 -6.19 -5.19
N PHE A 140 1.79 -5.04 -5.45
CA PHE A 140 0.37 -4.99 -5.76
C PHE A 140 0.04 -5.68 -7.09
N VAL A 141 0.88 -5.52 -8.10
CA VAL A 141 0.75 -6.26 -9.38
C VAL A 141 0.84 -7.76 -9.15
N MET A 142 1.77 -8.23 -8.32
CA MET A 142 1.89 -9.66 -7.98
C MET A 142 0.67 -10.19 -7.24
N ILE A 143 0.11 -9.44 -6.30
CA ILE A 143 -1.16 -9.81 -5.64
C ILE A 143 -2.27 -9.99 -6.68
N ILE A 144 -2.41 -9.04 -7.61
CA ILE A 144 -3.46 -9.07 -8.65
C ILE A 144 -3.27 -10.30 -9.57
N ILE A 145 -2.06 -10.49 -10.10
CA ILE A 145 -1.76 -11.59 -11.03
C ILE A 145 -1.99 -12.94 -10.36
N SER A 146 -1.40 -13.16 -9.17
CA SER A 146 -1.53 -14.42 -8.44
C SER A 146 -2.97 -14.71 -8.06
N SER A 147 -3.73 -13.70 -7.62
CA SER A 147 -5.17 -13.86 -7.31
C SER A 147 -5.99 -14.31 -8.51
N VAL A 148 -5.75 -13.73 -9.69
CA VAL A 148 -6.43 -14.11 -10.94
C VAL A 148 -6.04 -15.52 -11.38
N ARG A 149 -4.75 -15.86 -11.30
CA ARG A 149 -4.23 -17.17 -11.71
C ARG A 149 -4.74 -18.30 -10.81
N ILE A 150 -4.74 -18.09 -9.49
CA ILE A 150 -5.32 -19.04 -8.51
C ILE A 150 -6.79 -19.30 -8.82
N ARG A 151 -7.58 -18.24 -9.05
CA ARG A 151 -9.01 -18.38 -9.36
C ARG A 151 -9.24 -19.20 -10.62
N LYS A 152 -8.47 -18.95 -11.69
CA LYS A 152 -8.56 -19.71 -12.94
C LYS A 152 -8.21 -21.18 -12.74
N LEU A 153 -7.11 -21.48 -12.05
CA LEU A 153 -6.67 -22.86 -11.80
C LEU A 153 -7.68 -23.65 -10.93
N LYS A 154 -8.21 -23.03 -9.86
CA LYS A 154 -9.22 -23.67 -9.01
C LYS A 154 -10.53 -23.94 -9.75
N SER A 155 -10.98 -23.02 -10.62
CA SER A 155 -12.17 -23.27 -11.44
C SER A 155 -11.99 -24.41 -12.45
N THR A 156 -10.79 -24.56 -13.03
CA THR A 156 -10.50 -25.65 -13.98
C THR A 156 -10.42 -27.01 -13.28
N GLN A 157 -9.99 -27.07 -12.02
CA GLN A 157 -9.97 -28.32 -11.25
C GLN A 157 -11.37 -28.77 -10.87
N GLN A 158 -12.25 -27.86 -10.43
CA GLN A 158 -13.64 -28.19 -10.07
C GLN A 158 -14.53 -28.67 -11.24
N VAL A 159 -14.21 -28.28 -12.48
CA VAL A 159 -14.94 -28.75 -13.68
C VAL A 159 -14.47 -30.15 -14.14
N ARG A 160 -13.31 -30.61 -13.66
CA ARG A 160 -12.72 -31.90 -14.05
C ARG A 160 -12.94 -33.00 -13.01
N GLU A 161 -13.53 -32.67 -11.87
CA GLU A 161 -14.04 -33.59 -10.85
C GLU A 161 -15.53 -33.86 -11.09
#